data_AF-A0A1H0DAY9-F1
#
_entry.id   AF-A0A1H0DAY9-F1
#
_cell.length_a   1.000
_cell.length_b   1.000
_cell.length_c   1.000
_cell.angle_alpha   90.00
_cell.angle_beta   90.00
_cell.angle_gamma   90.00
#
_symmetry.space_group_name_H-M   'P 1'
#
loop_
_entity.id
_entity.type
_entity.pdbx_description
1 polymer ?
#
loop_
_entity_poly.entity_id
_entity_poly.type
_entity_poly.pdbx_seq_one_letter_code
_entity_poly.pdbx_strand_id
1 'polypeptide(L)'
;ERSERVREAVNILDKRRVDFEYDGEMAADVALNARVMEQYPFCRLSGTANVLVMPAFHSASISTKMLQELGGSTVIGPLLVGFDKSIQIVSMSAKDSDIVNMAAIAAYNAGM
;
A
#
# COMPACT_ATOMS: atom_id res chain seq x y z
N GLU A 1 9.89 -13.93 -13.65
CA GLU A 1 9.13 -14.35 -12.45
C GLU A 1 8.46 -13.23 -11.66
N ARG A 2 9.16 -12.34 -10.93
CA ARG A 2 8.48 -11.32 -10.08
C ARG A 2 7.76 -10.22 -10.87
N SER A 3 8.38 -9.71 -11.94
CA SER A 3 7.77 -8.75 -12.88
C SER A 3 6.52 -9.34 -13.58
N GLU A 4 6.52 -10.65 -13.84
CA GLU A 4 5.37 -11.33 -14.46
C GLU A 4 4.14 -11.33 -13.54
N ARG A 5 4.32 -11.52 -12.23
CA ARG A 5 3.21 -11.47 -11.26
C ARG A 5 2.57 -10.09 -11.19
N VAL A 6 3.37 -9.03 -11.25
CA VAL A 6 2.85 -7.65 -11.26
C VAL A 6 2.07 -7.39 -12.55
N ARG A 7 2.61 -7.82 -13.70
CA ARG A 7 1.92 -7.71 -14.99
C ARG A 7 0.61 -8.51 -15.00
N GLU A 8 0.59 -9.70 -14.42
CA GLU A 8 -0.62 -10.50 -14.26
C GLU A 8 -1.65 -9.80 -13.36
N ALA A 9 -1.23 -9.19 -12.26
CA ALA A 9 -2.11 -8.42 -11.39
C ALA A 9 -2.78 -7.26 -12.14
N VAL A 10 -2.03 -6.53 -12.99
CA VAL A 10 -2.59 -5.46 -13.84
C VAL A 10 -3.62 -6.02 -14.83
N ASN A 11 -3.32 -7.15 -15.48
CA ASN A 11 -4.27 -7.82 -16.38
C ASN A 11 -5.55 -8.28 -15.65
N ILE A 12 -5.45 -8.68 -14.38
CA ILE A 12 -6.61 -9.03 -13.55
C ILE A 12 -7.46 -7.79 -13.25
N LEU A 13 -6.82 -6.67 -12.90
CA LEU A 13 -7.52 -5.40 -12.65
C LEU A 13 -8.21 -4.89 -13.93
N ASP A 14 -7.57 -5.02 -15.10
CA ASP A 14 -8.16 -4.67 -16.39
C ASP A 14 -9.46 -5.45 -16.67
N LYS A 15 -9.46 -6.75 -16.36
CA LYS A 15 -10.65 -7.61 -16.51
C LYS A 15 -11.74 -7.29 -15.50
N ARG A 16 -11.38 -6.84 -14.29
CA ARG A 16 -12.32 -6.51 -13.21
C ARG A 16 -13.08 -5.21 -13.43
N ARG A 17 -12.61 -4.33 -14.34
CA ARG A 17 -13.22 -3.01 -14.60
C ARG A 17 -13.42 -2.21 -13.31
N VAL A 18 -12.33 -2.03 -12.57
CA VAL A 18 -12.33 -1.26 -11.33
C VAL A 18 -12.62 0.23 -11.58
N ASP A 19 -13.07 0.92 -10.54
CA ASP A 19 -13.49 2.33 -10.54
C ASP A 19 -12.39 3.29 -10.06
N PHE A 20 -11.18 2.79 -9.81
CA PHE A 20 -10.01 3.56 -9.39
C PHE A 20 -8.86 3.49 -10.41
N GLU A 21 -7.96 4.48 -10.36
CA GLU A 21 -6.75 4.49 -11.17
C GLU A 21 -5.69 3.54 -10.62
N TYR A 22 -5.03 2.81 -11.52
CA TYR A 22 -3.91 1.93 -11.19
C TYR A 22 -2.98 1.83 -12.40
N ASP A 23 -1.72 1.54 -12.12
CA ASP A 23 -0.73 1.26 -13.15
C ASP A 23 0.34 0.30 -12.63
N GLY A 24 1.01 -0.39 -13.54
CA GLY A 24 2.08 -1.33 -13.23
C GLY A 24 2.53 -2.16 -14.44
N GLU A 25 3.68 -2.81 -14.40
CA GLU A 25 4.74 -2.66 -13.40
C GLU A 25 5.37 -1.26 -13.46
N MET A 26 5.69 -0.69 -12.29
CA MET A 26 6.23 0.66 -12.19
C MET A 26 7.32 0.71 -11.12
N ALA A 27 8.39 1.47 -11.39
CA ALA A 27 9.43 1.73 -10.41
C ALA A 27 8.97 2.79 -9.38
N ALA A 28 9.46 2.69 -8.14
CA ALA A 28 8.99 3.55 -7.05
C ALA A 28 9.32 5.03 -7.25
N ASP A 29 10.43 5.34 -7.90
CA ASP A 29 10.84 6.71 -8.26
C ASP A 29 9.89 7.32 -9.29
N VAL A 30 9.47 6.55 -10.30
CA VAL A 30 8.46 6.96 -11.29
C VAL A 30 7.11 7.19 -10.59
N ALA A 31 6.71 6.29 -9.70
CA ALA A 31 5.43 6.37 -9.00
C ALA A 31 5.32 7.58 -8.06
N LEU A 32 6.43 7.96 -7.40
CA LEU A 32 6.42 8.98 -6.34
C LEU A 32 6.91 10.37 -6.80
N ASN A 33 7.49 10.51 -7.99
CA ASN A 33 8.03 11.77 -8.47
C ASN A 33 7.33 12.22 -9.76
N ALA A 34 6.53 13.28 -9.67
CA ALA A 34 5.79 13.86 -10.80
C ALA A 34 6.70 14.19 -12.01
N ARG A 35 7.93 14.67 -11.77
CA ARG A 35 8.85 15.03 -12.86
C ARG A 35 9.38 13.82 -13.63
N VAL A 36 9.55 12.70 -12.93
CA VAL A 36 9.98 11.43 -13.55
C VAL A 36 8.78 10.78 -14.23
N MET A 37 7.60 10.85 -13.61
CA MET A 37 6.34 10.37 -14.16
C MET A 37 5.98 11.03 -15.51
N GLU A 38 6.23 12.33 -15.68
CA GLU A 38 6.02 13.04 -16.95
C GLU A 38 6.82 12.41 -18.13
N GLN A 39 7.92 11.71 -17.84
CA GLN A 39 8.73 11.02 -18.84
C GLN A 39 8.15 9.64 -19.23
N TYR A 40 7.10 9.18 -18.56
CA TYR A 40 6.39 7.93 -18.82
C TYR A 40 5.05 8.22 -19.53
N PRO A 41 5.04 8.33 -20.87
CA PRO A 41 3.85 8.76 -21.63
C PRO A 41 2.70 7.75 -21.61
N PHE A 42 2.95 6.54 -21.13
CA PHE A 42 1.95 5.47 -21.01
C PHE A 42 1.42 5.33 -19.57
N CYS A 43 1.81 6.22 -18.65
CA CYS A 43 1.33 6.21 -17.28
C CYS A 43 -0.19 6.43 -17.25
N ARG A 44 -0.92 5.54 -16.57
CA ARG A 44 -2.38 5.63 -16.43
C ARG A 44 -2.83 6.54 -15.29
N LEU A 45 -1.91 6.91 -14.40
CA LEU A 45 -2.21 7.72 -13.22
C LEU A 45 -2.29 9.20 -13.59
N SER A 46 -3.29 9.91 -13.07
CA SER A 46 -3.42 11.36 -13.24
C SER A 46 -2.42 12.16 -12.39
N GLY A 47 -1.70 11.51 -11.48
CA GLY A 47 -0.72 12.11 -10.59
C GLY A 47 0.13 11.08 -9.85
N THR A 48 0.98 11.54 -8.93
CA THR A 48 1.84 10.66 -8.13
C THR A 48 1.02 9.63 -7.35
N ALA A 49 1.51 8.38 -7.32
CA ALA A 49 0.86 7.30 -6.63
C ALA A 49 0.77 7.56 -5.11
N ASN A 50 -0.39 7.30 -4.55
CA ASN A 50 -0.66 7.36 -3.10
C ASN A 50 -0.75 5.96 -2.45
N VAL A 51 -0.92 4.91 -3.27
CA VAL A 51 -0.94 3.51 -2.84
C VAL A 51 0.12 2.75 -3.60
N LEU A 52 1.04 2.12 -2.87
CA LEU A 52 2.10 1.31 -3.45
C LEU A 52 1.87 -0.17 -3.15
N VAL A 53 1.57 -0.95 -4.18
CA VAL A 53 1.43 -2.40 -4.07
C VAL A 53 2.77 -3.06 -4.35
N MET A 54 3.28 -3.81 -3.38
CA MET A 54 4.61 -4.40 -3.43
C MET A 54 4.57 -5.82 -4.05
N PRO A 55 5.58 -6.22 -4.84
CA PRO A 55 5.59 -7.52 -5.52
C PRO A 55 5.83 -8.71 -4.58
N ALA A 56 6.32 -8.46 -3.36
CA ALA A 56 6.61 -9.49 -2.38
C ALA A 56 6.60 -8.94 -0.95
N PHE A 57 6.34 -9.83 0.03
CA PHE A 57 6.33 -9.50 1.46
C PHE A 57 7.64 -8.85 1.95
N HIS A 58 8.80 -9.38 1.53
CA HIS A 58 10.09 -8.79 1.92
C HIS A 58 10.28 -7.37 1.39
N SER A 59 9.83 -7.10 0.16
CA SER A 59 9.88 -5.75 -0.42
C SER A 59 8.99 -4.79 0.38
N ALA A 60 7.76 -5.21 0.70
CA ALA A 60 6.87 -4.43 1.55
C ALA A 60 7.45 -4.15 2.94
N SER A 61 7.98 -5.16 3.60
CA SER A 61 8.54 -5.01 4.94
C SER A 61 9.77 -4.10 4.97
N ILE A 62 10.66 -4.21 3.98
CA ILE A 62 11.86 -3.38 3.89
C ILE A 62 11.48 -1.94 3.57
N SER A 63 10.66 -1.71 2.54
CA SER A 63 10.25 -0.37 2.12
C SER A 63 9.48 0.37 3.22
N THR A 64 8.58 -0.31 3.94
CA THR A 64 7.83 0.30 5.06
C THR A 64 8.78 0.74 6.18
N LYS A 65 9.74 -0.10 6.56
CA LYS A 65 10.73 0.25 7.59
C LYS A 65 11.67 1.36 7.12
N MET A 66 12.12 1.34 5.86
CA MET A 66 12.93 2.42 5.30
C MET A 66 12.18 3.75 5.31
N LEU A 67 10.90 3.77 4.92
CA LEU A 67 10.06 4.97 4.97
C LEU A 67 9.83 5.44 6.41
N GLN A 68 9.72 4.53 7.38
CA GLN A 68 9.63 4.87 8.79
C GLN A 68 10.89 5.56 9.31
N GLU A 69 12.06 4.97 9.05
CA GLU A 69 13.35 5.46 9.57
C GLU A 69 13.84 6.72 8.85
N LEU A 70 13.64 6.81 7.52
CA LEU A 70 14.15 7.92 6.70
C LEU A 70 13.13 9.04 6.51
N GLY A 71 11.84 8.70 6.41
CA GLY A 71 10.77 9.64 6.06
C GLY A 71 10.22 10.44 7.24
N GLY A 72 10.67 10.16 8.47
CA GLY A 72 10.18 10.83 9.70
C GLY A 72 8.67 10.75 9.89
N SER A 73 8.00 9.86 9.17
CA SER A 73 6.56 9.81 9.05
C SER A 73 5.99 8.86 10.09
N THR A 74 4.81 9.19 10.61
CA THR A 74 4.10 8.30 11.53
C THR A 74 3.62 7.08 10.77
N VAL A 75 4.17 5.91 11.10
CA VAL A 75 3.70 4.63 10.56
C VAL A 75 2.58 4.11 11.44
N ILE A 76 1.41 3.92 10.83
CA ILE A 76 0.27 3.27 11.46
C ILE A 76 0.15 1.86 10.87
N GLY A 77 0.33 0.83 11.69
CA GLY A 77 0.17 -0.55 11.27
C GLY A 77 0.96 -1.56 12.12
N PRO A 78 0.91 -2.85 11.75
CA PRO A 78 0.26 -3.41 10.56
C PRO A 78 -1.28 -3.40 10.64
N LEU A 79 -1.95 -3.06 9.53
CA LEU A 79 -3.40 -3.13 9.43
C LEU A 79 -3.83 -4.40 8.69
N LEU A 80 -4.75 -5.14 9.29
CA LEU A 80 -5.35 -6.32 8.69
C LEU A 80 -6.68 -5.95 8.02
N VAL A 81 -6.89 -6.47 6.81
CA VAL A 81 -8.09 -6.23 5.99
C VAL A 81 -8.54 -7.53 5.32
N GLY A 82 -9.81 -7.60 4.91
CA GLY A 82 -10.36 -8.73 4.14
C GLY A 82 -10.90 -9.91 4.96
N PHE A 83 -11.08 -9.75 6.28
CA PHE A 83 -11.74 -10.73 7.14
C PHE A 83 -13.24 -10.45 7.28
N ASP A 84 -14.06 -11.48 7.53
CA ASP A 84 -15.51 -11.34 7.77
C ASP A 84 -15.85 -10.53 9.04
N LYS A 85 -14.91 -10.47 9.99
CA LYS A 85 -15.01 -9.67 11.20
C LYS A 85 -13.74 -8.84 11.36
N SER A 86 -13.91 -7.63 11.88
CA SER A 86 -12.79 -6.73 12.12
C SER A 86 -11.86 -7.27 13.21
N ILE A 87 -10.60 -7.50 12.84
CA ILE A 87 -9.54 -7.98 13.71
C ILE A 87 -8.29 -7.15 13.41
N GLN A 88 -7.64 -6.62 14.43
CA GLN A 88 -6.35 -5.95 14.32
C GLN A 88 -5.35 -6.56 15.30
N ILE A 89 -4.07 -6.51 14.95
CA ILE A 89 -2.98 -7.01 15.78
C ILE A 89 -2.07 -5.86 16.19
N VAL A 90 -1.48 -5.97 17.38
CA VAL A 90 -0.48 -5.03 17.90
C VAL A 90 0.78 -5.78 18.30
N SER A 91 1.93 -5.11 18.18
CA SER A 91 3.18 -5.65 18.73
C SER A 91 3.10 -5.72 20.26
N MET A 92 3.80 -6.67 20.86
CA MET A 92 3.96 -6.73 22.33
C MET A 92 4.70 -5.51 22.89
N SER A 93 5.45 -4.81 22.04
CA SER A 93 6.16 -3.57 22.38
C SER A 93 5.37 -2.29 22.07
N ALA A 94 4.08 -2.42 21.74
CA ALA A 94 3.24 -1.28 21.35
C ALA A 94 2.99 -0.33 22.52
N LYS A 95 2.88 0.97 22.22
CA LYS A 95 2.48 1.97 23.21
C LYS A 95 0.97 1.92 23.45
N ASP A 96 0.54 2.51 24.56
CA ASP A 96 -0.87 2.74 24.88
C ASP A 96 -1.61 3.45 23.73
N SER A 97 -0.99 4.46 23.13
CA SER A 97 -1.53 5.17 21.95
C SER A 97 -1.77 4.25 20.76
N ASP A 98 -0.87 3.30 20.51
CA ASP A 98 -0.97 2.39 19.37
C ASP A 98 -2.12 1.40 19.56
N ILE A 99 -2.31 0.93 20.79
CA ILE A 99 -3.41 0.03 21.16
C ILE A 99 -4.75 0.75 20.96
N VAL A 100 -4.88 1.98 21.46
CA VAL A 100 -6.11 2.78 21.29
C VAL A 100 -6.40 3.05 19.81
N ASN A 101 -5.37 3.40 19.02
CA ASN A 101 -5.52 3.61 17.58
C ASN A 101 -5.97 2.34 16.85
N MET A 102 -5.35 1.19 17.14
CA MET A 102 -5.74 -0.08 16.52
C MET A 102 -7.15 -0.50 16.92
N ALA A 103 -7.54 -0.30 18.18
CA ALA A 103 -8.89 -0.57 18.66
C ALA A 103 -9.93 0.33 17.96
N ALA A 104 -9.62 1.62 17.76
CA ALA A 104 -10.48 2.55 17.04
C ALA A 104 -10.66 2.14 15.57
N ILE A 105 -9.57 1.76 14.89
CA ILE A 105 -9.62 1.26 13.51
C ILE A 105 -10.42 -0.05 13.43
N ALA A 106 -10.23 -0.95 14.39
CA ALA A 106 -10.99 -2.19 14.46
C ALA A 106 -12.49 -1.93 14.63
N ALA A 107 -12.87 -1.02 15.52
CA ALA A 107 -14.27 -0.64 15.75
C ALA A 107 -14.90 0.03 14.51
N TYR A 108 -14.16 0.92 13.83
CA TYR A 108 -14.63 1.57 12.60
C TYR A 108 -14.87 0.56 11.48
N ASN A 109 -13.91 -0.33 11.23
CA ASN A 109 -14.03 -1.36 10.18
C ASN A 109 -15.13 -2.40 10.48
N ALA A 110 -15.59 -2.52 11.73
CA ALA A 110 -16.72 -3.40 12.07
C ALA A 110 -18.09 -2.76 11.74
N GLY A 111 -18.14 -1.44 11.54
CA GLY A 111 -19.35 -0.69 11.26
C GLY A 111 -19.61 -0.42 9.77
N MET A 112 -18.68 -0.80 8.88
CA MET A 112 -18.85 -0.84 7.43
C MET A 112 -19.17 -2.26 6.99
#